data_AF-A0A7C0Z755-F1
#
_entry.id   AF-A0A7C0Z755-F1
#
_cell.length_a   1.000
_cell.length_b   1.000
_cell.length_c   1.000
_cell.angle_alpha   90.00
_cell.angle_beta   90.00
_cell.angle_gamma   90.00
#
_symmetry.space_group_name_H-M   'P 1'
#
loop_
_entity.id
_entity.type
_entity.pdbx_description
1 polymer ?
#
loop_
_entity_poly.entity_id
_entity_poly.type
_entity_poly.pdbx_seq_one_letter_code
_entity_poly.pdbx_strand_id
1 'polypeptide(L)'
;AAAAAGEILAEARDTLTVVPEKVPEVNVVNERPRIGVFVCNCGINIAGTVDVPAVRDYAATLPFVEFATDNLYSCSQDTQDRMAEVIREKGLNRVVVAACTPKTHEALFQETLLAAGLNKYLFEMCNIRNQDSWVHKHNPDLATQKAKDLVRMAVAKVSLMQPLKEAELDVNQTALVIGGGIAGMAAAQTLAAQGYTTHLVEREAVLGGQARHLFQTPDGIPVAERLDRLVAAVSGDPNIQIHLDSEVTAVDGFVGNFKTTVKNGDQEEEIEHGVAILATGAKPLVPTEYSYGQDPRILTSLELDAKLKAGDPVLEELGAAVFIQCVGSREPQRPYCSRVCCTHSIDSALAIKARNPEANVYILYRDIRTYGEREYLYKEAREKGVVFIRYSLEAKPQVAIDNGRLVVRLTDPILGRPVEIDTDLISLATAILPPDNNALAQFFKLPLNDDGFFVEKHAKLGPCDFATDGVFLCGMAHYPKPIDEAVSQGKAAASRAVTLLARQHISTIGQVAEVNPALCSMCGVCVSVCPYSAPSFRAETERFWPGRAEINPVLCKGCGLCVASCRSGAIHLKGFDNDQIFAQLFALNEAS
;
A
#
# COMPACT_ATOMS: atom_id res chain seq x y z
N ALA A 1 -1.01 16.64 -6.24
CA ALA A 1 -2.27 17.34 -6.54
C ALA A 1 -3.24 17.27 -5.36
N ALA A 2 -3.79 16.10 -5.02
CA ALA A 2 -4.73 15.95 -3.91
C ALA A 2 -4.20 16.50 -2.57
N ALA A 3 -2.98 16.12 -2.16
CA ALA A 3 -2.31 16.68 -0.97
C ALA A 3 -2.28 18.22 -0.96
N ALA A 4 -1.72 18.83 -2.02
CA ALA A 4 -1.60 20.28 -2.12
C ALA A 4 -2.96 21.01 -2.10
N ALA A 5 -4.00 20.41 -2.69
CA ALA A 5 -5.36 20.96 -2.58
C ALA A 5 -5.90 20.85 -1.15
N GLY A 6 -5.61 19.74 -0.46
CA GLY A 6 -5.97 19.53 0.95
C GLY A 6 -5.29 20.50 1.90
N GLU A 7 -4.03 20.88 1.63
CA GLU A 7 -3.29 21.92 2.39
C GLU A 7 -4.03 23.27 2.34
N ILE A 8 -4.45 23.71 1.15
CA ILE A 8 -5.16 24.99 0.97
C ILE A 8 -6.54 24.99 1.66
N LEU A 9 -7.19 23.82 1.73
CA LEU A 9 -8.53 23.67 2.28
C LEU A 9 -8.55 23.22 3.75
N ALA A 10 -7.38 23.15 4.42
CA ALA A 10 -7.26 22.59 5.75
C ALA A 10 -8.15 23.32 6.78
N GLU A 11 -8.19 24.65 6.75
CA GLU A 11 -9.00 25.48 7.66
C GLU A 11 -10.52 25.35 7.40
N ALA A 12 -10.93 24.91 6.21
CA ALA A 12 -12.32 24.73 5.83
C ALA A 12 -12.83 23.29 6.06
N ARG A 13 -12.00 22.39 6.59
CA ARG A 13 -12.38 20.99 6.85
C ARG A 13 -13.63 20.95 7.75
N ASP A 14 -14.58 20.13 7.36
CA ASP A 14 -15.88 19.91 8.03
C ASP A 14 -16.87 21.08 8.07
N THR A 15 -16.51 22.28 7.58
CA THR A 15 -17.36 23.50 7.66
C THR A 15 -18.66 23.45 6.86
N LEU A 16 -18.78 22.54 5.88
CA LEU A 16 -19.95 22.35 5.03
C LEU A 16 -20.52 20.92 5.11
N THR A 17 -20.18 20.17 6.15
CA THR A 17 -20.72 18.81 6.34
C THR A 17 -22.11 18.86 6.98
N VAL A 18 -22.99 17.94 6.57
CA VAL A 18 -24.31 17.74 7.17
C VAL A 18 -24.33 16.37 7.80
N VAL A 19 -24.65 16.30 9.09
CA VAL A 19 -24.80 15.01 9.79
C VAL A 19 -26.14 14.40 9.36
N PRO A 20 -26.14 13.20 8.74
CA PRO A 20 -27.38 12.53 8.37
C PRO A 20 -28.18 12.14 9.62
N GLU A 21 -29.51 12.16 9.52
CA GLU A 21 -30.40 11.71 10.60
C GLU A 21 -30.18 10.21 10.86
N LYS A 22 -29.85 9.86 12.12
CA LYS A 22 -29.70 8.46 12.53
C LYS A 22 -31.07 7.85 12.80
N VAL A 23 -31.52 6.97 11.91
CA VAL A 23 -32.69 6.11 12.15
C VAL A 23 -32.31 5.02 13.16
N PRO A 24 -33.01 4.88 14.31
CA PRO A 24 -32.69 3.84 15.28
C PRO A 24 -32.84 2.43 14.70
N GLU A 25 -31.86 1.56 14.96
CA GLU A 25 -31.92 0.16 14.56
C GLU A 25 -32.98 -0.60 15.38
N VAL A 26 -33.87 -1.31 14.69
CA VAL A 26 -34.84 -2.23 15.27
C VAL A 26 -34.14 -3.55 15.57
N ASN A 27 -34.23 -3.99 16.83
CA ASN A 27 -33.68 -5.28 17.24
C ASN A 27 -34.60 -6.42 16.79
N VAL A 28 -34.10 -7.22 15.83
CA VAL A 28 -34.82 -8.37 15.25
C VAL A 28 -34.16 -9.71 15.64
N VAL A 29 -33.34 -9.73 16.69
CA VAL A 29 -32.69 -10.95 17.20
C VAL A 29 -33.76 -11.91 17.73
N ASN A 30 -33.65 -13.19 17.37
CA ASN A 30 -34.62 -14.26 17.70
C ASN A 30 -36.02 -14.12 17.08
N GLU A 31 -36.25 -13.15 16.20
CA GLU A 31 -37.50 -13.08 15.44
C GLU A 31 -37.52 -14.07 14.27
N ARG A 32 -38.72 -14.52 13.88
CA ARG A 32 -38.93 -15.31 12.66
C ARG A 32 -38.48 -14.47 11.44
N PRO A 33 -37.71 -15.03 10.49
CA PRO A 33 -37.36 -14.31 9.27
C PRO A 33 -38.61 -13.89 8.48
N ARG A 34 -38.61 -12.64 8.02
CA ARG A 34 -39.61 -11.99 7.16
C ARG A 34 -38.86 -11.31 6.03
N ILE A 35 -38.71 -12.04 4.92
CA ILE A 35 -37.80 -11.71 3.84
C ILE A 35 -38.54 -10.91 2.75
N GLY A 36 -37.96 -9.78 2.35
CA GLY A 36 -38.34 -9.06 1.13
C GLY A 36 -37.38 -9.39 -0.02
N VAL A 37 -37.91 -9.79 -1.16
CA VAL A 37 -37.12 -10.06 -2.37
C VAL A 37 -37.42 -9.01 -3.45
N PHE A 38 -36.39 -8.31 -3.92
CA PHE A 38 -36.51 -7.28 -4.94
C PHE A 38 -35.71 -7.68 -6.19
N VAL A 39 -36.40 -7.99 -7.28
CA VAL A 39 -35.78 -8.45 -8.53
C VAL A 39 -35.61 -7.28 -9.51
N CYS A 40 -34.39 -7.01 -9.95
CA CYS A 40 -34.10 -5.86 -10.81
C CYS A 40 -34.18 -6.25 -12.30
N ASN A 41 -34.82 -5.41 -13.11
CA ASN A 41 -34.79 -5.54 -14.58
C ASN A 41 -33.49 -4.97 -15.18
N CYS A 42 -32.93 -3.93 -14.55
CA CYS A 42 -31.75 -3.20 -15.02
C CYS A 42 -31.92 -2.74 -16.49
N GLY A 43 -33.10 -2.22 -16.81
CA GLY A 43 -33.53 -1.98 -18.18
C GLY A 43 -33.60 -3.30 -18.95
N ILE A 44 -32.80 -3.45 -20.00
CA ILE A 44 -32.69 -4.70 -20.77
C ILE A 44 -31.50 -5.57 -20.36
N ASN A 45 -30.68 -5.13 -19.39
CA ASN A 45 -29.47 -5.86 -19.03
C ASN A 45 -29.76 -7.19 -18.34
N ILE A 46 -30.82 -7.25 -17.53
CA ILE A 46 -31.30 -8.50 -16.92
C ILE A 46 -32.54 -8.98 -17.68
N ALA A 47 -33.55 -8.12 -17.80
CA ALA A 47 -34.83 -8.47 -18.44
C ALA A 47 -34.74 -8.84 -19.93
N GLY A 48 -33.65 -8.49 -20.62
CA GLY A 48 -33.41 -8.91 -22.00
C GLY A 48 -33.00 -10.38 -22.15
N THR A 49 -32.64 -11.06 -21.04
CA THR A 49 -32.22 -12.47 -21.04
C THR A 49 -33.02 -13.31 -20.02
N VAL A 50 -33.26 -12.76 -18.83
CA VAL A 50 -33.93 -13.44 -17.70
C VAL A 50 -35.38 -12.97 -17.65
N ASP A 51 -36.33 -13.90 -17.52
CA ASP A 51 -37.74 -13.60 -17.24
C ASP A 51 -37.88 -13.15 -15.78
N VAL A 52 -37.74 -11.84 -15.57
CA VAL A 52 -37.78 -11.20 -14.26
C VAL A 52 -39.12 -11.40 -13.54
N PRO A 53 -40.30 -11.24 -14.18
CA PRO A 53 -41.57 -11.61 -13.57
C PRO A 53 -41.62 -13.05 -13.08
N ALA A 54 -41.13 -14.03 -13.86
CA ALA A 54 -41.11 -15.42 -13.44
C ALA A 54 -40.17 -15.68 -12.24
N VAL A 55 -39.04 -14.95 -12.14
CA VAL A 55 -38.14 -15.00 -10.97
C VAL A 55 -38.82 -14.40 -9.73
N ARG A 56 -39.51 -13.26 -9.87
CA ARG A 56 -40.28 -12.64 -8.79
C ARG A 56 -41.36 -13.59 -8.26
N ASP A 57 -42.16 -14.16 -9.15
CA ASP A 57 -43.28 -15.03 -8.78
C ASP A 57 -42.78 -16.30 -8.10
N TYR A 58 -41.67 -16.86 -8.58
CA TYR A 58 -41.00 -17.97 -7.92
C TYR A 58 -40.49 -17.59 -6.53
N ALA A 59 -39.84 -16.42 -6.38
CA ALA A 59 -39.32 -15.96 -5.10
C ALA A 59 -40.41 -15.85 -4.03
N ALA A 60 -41.62 -15.44 -4.42
CA ALA A 60 -42.78 -15.35 -3.53
C ALA A 60 -43.23 -16.71 -2.94
N THR A 61 -42.83 -17.83 -3.55
CA THR A 61 -43.15 -19.19 -3.07
C THR A 61 -42.15 -19.72 -2.04
N LEU A 62 -41.01 -19.04 -1.86
CA LEU A 62 -39.92 -19.53 -1.02
C LEU A 62 -40.22 -19.35 0.48
N PRO A 63 -39.67 -20.21 1.36
CA PRO A 63 -39.85 -20.08 2.80
C PRO A 63 -39.46 -18.69 3.32
N PHE A 64 -40.26 -18.17 4.24
CA PHE A 64 -40.07 -16.86 4.90
C PHE A 64 -40.15 -15.63 4.00
N VAL A 65 -40.40 -15.76 2.69
CA VAL A 65 -40.62 -14.62 1.81
C VAL A 65 -42.03 -14.08 2.02
N GLU A 66 -42.12 -12.87 2.59
CA GLU A 66 -43.39 -12.19 2.88
C GLU A 66 -43.73 -11.15 1.82
N PHE A 67 -42.74 -10.75 1.02
CA PHE A 67 -42.90 -9.79 -0.08
C PHE A 67 -41.90 -10.08 -1.20
N ALA A 68 -42.39 -10.09 -2.44
CA ALA A 68 -41.55 -10.14 -3.63
C ALA A 68 -42.08 -9.14 -4.68
N THR A 69 -41.18 -8.35 -5.27
CA THR A 69 -41.52 -7.44 -6.37
C THR A 69 -40.38 -7.39 -7.38
N ASP A 70 -40.68 -6.93 -8.59
CA ASP A 70 -39.68 -6.53 -9.55
C ASP A 70 -39.68 -5.00 -9.75
N ASN A 71 -38.50 -4.45 -10.02
CA ASN A 71 -38.28 -3.02 -10.22
C ASN A 71 -37.51 -2.76 -11.51
N LEU A 72 -37.77 -1.65 -12.20
CA LEU A 72 -37.02 -1.32 -13.43
C LEU A 72 -35.53 -1.09 -13.14
N TYR A 73 -35.23 -0.28 -12.11
CA TYR A 73 -33.88 0.01 -11.63
C TYR A 73 -33.86 0.05 -10.10
N SER A 74 -33.55 -1.07 -9.44
CA SER A 74 -33.51 -1.15 -7.97
C SER A 74 -32.54 -0.17 -7.32
N CYS A 75 -31.52 0.30 -8.03
CA CYS A 75 -30.52 1.26 -7.52
C CYS A 75 -30.94 2.74 -7.68
N SER A 76 -32.08 3.04 -8.29
CA SER A 76 -32.57 4.42 -8.41
C SER A 76 -33.07 4.95 -7.07
N GLN A 77 -32.88 6.25 -6.80
CA GLN A 77 -33.24 6.87 -5.52
C GLN A 77 -34.71 6.62 -5.16
N ASP A 78 -35.64 6.89 -6.08
CA ASP A 78 -37.07 6.65 -5.88
C ASP A 78 -37.38 5.19 -5.47
N THR A 79 -36.64 4.23 -6.04
CA THR A 79 -36.82 2.81 -5.71
C THR A 79 -36.23 2.46 -4.35
N GLN A 80 -35.11 3.06 -3.96
CA GLN A 80 -34.53 2.87 -2.61
C GLN A 80 -35.46 3.44 -1.54
N ASP A 81 -36.01 4.64 -1.76
CA ASP A 81 -36.95 5.26 -0.84
C ASP A 81 -38.21 4.41 -0.67
N ARG A 82 -38.78 3.94 -1.80
CA ARG A 82 -39.92 3.02 -1.77
C ARG A 82 -39.59 1.67 -1.13
N MET A 83 -38.38 1.15 -1.34
CA MET A 83 -37.91 -0.08 -0.70
C MET A 83 -37.88 0.08 0.81
N ALA A 84 -37.33 1.18 1.33
CA ALA A 84 -37.29 1.48 2.76
C ALA A 84 -38.70 1.62 3.37
N GLU A 85 -39.64 2.25 2.64
CA GLU A 85 -41.05 2.28 3.03
C GLU A 85 -41.67 0.90 3.11
N VAL A 86 -41.50 0.06 2.07
CA VAL A 86 -42.06 -1.30 2.04
C VAL A 86 -41.49 -2.15 3.17
N ILE A 87 -40.18 -2.04 3.46
CA ILE A 87 -39.55 -2.73 4.59
C ILE A 87 -40.29 -2.40 5.90
N ARG A 88 -40.59 -1.12 6.14
CA ARG A 88 -41.34 -0.67 7.32
C ARG A 88 -42.80 -1.10 7.29
N GLU A 89 -43.52 -0.82 6.20
CA GLU A 89 -44.95 -1.12 6.03
C GLU A 89 -45.26 -2.61 6.22
N LYS A 90 -44.38 -3.48 5.70
CA LYS A 90 -44.55 -4.93 5.77
C LYS A 90 -43.86 -5.54 6.99
N GLY A 91 -43.06 -4.79 7.74
CA GLY A 91 -42.28 -5.30 8.87
C GLY A 91 -41.30 -6.39 8.45
N LEU A 92 -40.63 -6.19 7.31
CA LEU A 92 -39.58 -7.08 6.84
C LEU A 92 -38.36 -6.93 7.75
N ASN A 93 -37.65 -8.03 8.01
CA ASN A 93 -36.45 -8.02 8.84
C ASN A 93 -35.23 -8.61 8.13
N ARG A 94 -35.36 -9.05 6.87
CA ARG A 94 -34.28 -9.53 6.00
C ARG A 94 -34.57 -9.09 4.56
N VAL A 95 -33.55 -8.78 3.78
CA VAL A 95 -33.72 -8.29 2.40
C VAL A 95 -32.79 -9.02 1.44
N VAL A 96 -33.33 -9.44 0.31
CA VAL A 96 -32.58 -9.94 -0.85
C VAL A 96 -32.81 -9.02 -2.03
N VAL A 97 -31.74 -8.56 -2.67
CA VAL A 97 -31.83 -7.86 -3.96
C VAL A 97 -31.19 -8.71 -5.05
N ALA A 98 -32.00 -9.16 -6.00
CA ALA A 98 -31.55 -9.93 -7.15
C ALA A 98 -31.25 -8.97 -8.32
N ALA A 99 -29.97 -8.60 -8.49
CA ALA A 99 -29.55 -7.59 -9.45
C ALA A 99 -28.10 -7.80 -9.93
N CYS A 100 -27.24 -6.80 -9.74
CA CYS A 100 -25.85 -6.78 -10.19
C CYS A 100 -24.87 -7.34 -9.16
N THR A 101 -23.57 -7.14 -9.39
CA THR A 101 -22.53 -7.54 -8.45
C THR A 101 -22.60 -6.78 -7.11
N PRO A 102 -22.37 -7.45 -5.97
CA PRO A 102 -22.25 -6.78 -4.66
C PRO A 102 -21.13 -5.74 -4.64
N LYS A 103 -20.07 -5.94 -5.42
CA LYS A 103 -18.92 -5.01 -5.50
C LYS A 103 -19.30 -3.58 -5.91
N THR A 104 -20.45 -3.39 -6.58
CA THR A 104 -20.87 -2.07 -7.07
C THR A 104 -21.93 -1.42 -6.18
N HIS A 105 -22.94 -2.18 -5.74
CA HIS A 105 -24.14 -1.59 -5.12
C HIS A 105 -24.54 -2.21 -3.79
N GLU A 106 -23.77 -3.15 -3.21
CA GLU A 106 -24.11 -3.71 -1.89
C GLU A 106 -24.19 -2.61 -0.82
N ALA A 107 -23.21 -1.70 -0.77
CA ALA A 107 -23.20 -0.57 0.16
C ALA A 107 -24.45 0.33 0.03
N LEU A 108 -24.94 0.54 -1.19
CA LEU A 108 -26.14 1.34 -1.45
C LEU A 108 -27.41 0.69 -0.85
N PHE A 109 -27.57 -0.63 -1.01
CA PHE A 109 -28.70 -1.32 -0.42
C PHE A 109 -28.56 -1.47 1.09
N GLN A 110 -27.33 -1.62 1.59
CA GLN A 110 -27.04 -1.56 3.02
C GLN A 110 -27.47 -0.22 3.65
N GLU A 111 -27.20 0.91 2.98
CA GLU A 111 -27.70 2.23 3.38
C GLU A 111 -29.23 2.30 3.38
N THR A 112 -29.87 1.63 2.41
CA THR A 112 -31.35 1.55 2.35
C THR A 112 -31.93 0.79 3.54
N LEU A 113 -31.27 -0.29 3.98
CA LEU A 113 -31.66 -1.00 5.22
C LEU A 113 -31.49 -0.10 6.44
N LEU A 114 -30.39 0.66 6.54
CA LEU A 114 -30.19 1.62 7.64
C LEU A 114 -31.30 2.68 7.65
N ALA A 115 -31.65 3.24 6.49
CA ALA A 115 -32.75 4.20 6.36
C ALA A 115 -34.11 3.58 6.73
N ALA A 116 -34.28 2.27 6.57
CA ALA A 116 -35.46 1.52 7.01
C ALA A 116 -35.45 1.15 8.51
N GLY A 117 -34.35 1.42 9.24
CA GLY A 117 -34.16 1.04 10.63
C GLY A 117 -33.71 -0.42 10.83
N LEU A 118 -33.20 -1.08 9.79
CA LEU A 118 -32.66 -2.44 9.88
C LEU A 118 -31.12 -2.44 9.92
N ASN A 119 -30.55 -3.43 10.59
CA ASN A 119 -29.12 -3.67 10.54
C ASN A 119 -28.68 -4.01 9.11
N LYS A 120 -27.66 -3.31 8.61
CA LYS A 120 -27.20 -3.46 7.22
C LYS A 120 -26.69 -4.87 6.85
N TYR A 121 -26.32 -5.69 7.83
CA TYR A 121 -25.86 -7.06 7.60
C TYR A 121 -26.99 -8.08 7.44
N LEU A 122 -28.24 -7.63 7.50
CA LEU A 122 -29.44 -8.44 7.23
C LEU A 122 -29.82 -8.46 5.74
N PHE A 123 -28.82 -8.30 4.89
CA PHE A 123 -28.93 -8.10 3.46
C PHE A 123 -28.08 -9.13 2.71
N GLU A 124 -28.64 -9.71 1.65
CA GLU A 124 -27.90 -10.55 0.70
C GLU A 124 -28.11 -10.04 -0.73
N MET A 125 -27.01 -9.78 -1.44
CA MET A 125 -27.02 -9.43 -2.85
C MET A 125 -26.97 -10.69 -3.72
N CYS A 126 -28.00 -10.91 -4.53
CA CYS A 126 -28.06 -12.01 -5.48
C CYS A 126 -27.68 -11.51 -6.89
N ASN A 127 -26.55 -11.97 -7.43
CA ASN A 127 -26.01 -11.46 -8.69
C ASN A 127 -26.56 -12.22 -9.91
N ILE A 128 -27.71 -11.78 -10.42
CA ILE A 128 -28.37 -12.32 -11.62
C ILE A 128 -28.02 -11.56 -12.91
N ARG A 129 -27.07 -10.61 -12.86
CA ARG A 129 -26.60 -9.87 -14.04
C ARG A 129 -25.23 -10.33 -14.52
N ASN A 130 -24.21 -10.04 -13.74
CA ASN A 130 -22.82 -10.26 -14.12
C ASN A 130 -22.49 -11.76 -14.18
N GLN A 131 -23.13 -12.56 -13.32
CA GLN A 131 -22.93 -14.01 -13.24
C GLN A 131 -24.02 -14.81 -13.97
N ASP A 132 -24.98 -14.15 -14.63
CA ASP A 132 -26.12 -14.82 -15.24
C ASP A 132 -26.55 -14.12 -16.55
N SER A 133 -27.42 -13.11 -16.51
CA SER A 133 -28.02 -12.52 -17.73
C SER A 133 -27.03 -12.08 -18.81
N TRP A 134 -25.86 -11.56 -18.43
CA TRP A 134 -24.83 -11.10 -19.37
C TRP A 134 -24.05 -12.24 -20.03
N VAL A 135 -23.90 -13.36 -19.34
CA VAL A 135 -23.09 -14.49 -19.80
C VAL A 135 -23.94 -15.60 -20.44
N HIS A 136 -25.27 -15.54 -20.28
CA HIS A 136 -26.22 -16.56 -20.76
C HIS A 136 -27.24 -16.04 -21.77
N LYS A 137 -26.93 -14.96 -22.50
CA LYS A 137 -27.82 -14.30 -23.49
C LYS A 137 -28.45 -15.24 -24.53
N HIS A 138 -27.77 -16.34 -24.85
CA HIS A 138 -28.22 -17.31 -25.86
C HIS A 138 -29.07 -18.44 -25.29
N ASN A 139 -29.28 -18.50 -23.97
CA ASN A 139 -30.03 -19.55 -23.29
C ASN A 139 -30.98 -18.94 -22.24
N PRO A 140 -31.97 -18.12 -22.64
CA PRO A 140 -32.82 -17.35 -21.72
C PRO A 140 -33.62 -18.22 -20.73
N ASP A 141 -34.09 -19.40 -21.15
CA ASP A 141 -34.80 -20.33 -20.26
C ASP A 141 -33.89 -20.86 -19.14
N LEU A 142 -32.65 -21.24 -19.50
CA LEU A 142 -31.65 -21.70 -18.52
C LEU A 142 -31.15 -20.55 -17.63
N ALA A 143 -31.01 -19.34 -18.18
CA ALA A 143 -30.68 -18.14 -17.41
C ALA A 143 -31.79 -17.83 -16.38
N THR A 144 -33.05 -17.94 -16.79
CA THR A 144 -34.19 -17.76 -15.88
C THR A 144 -34.22 -18.80 -14.77
N GLN A 145 -33.96 -20.08 -15.11
CA GLN A 145 -33.87 -21.13 -14.09
C GLN A 145 -32.69 -20.88 -13.13
N LYS A 146 -31.52 -20.52 -13.66
CA LYS A 146 -30.35 -20.15 -12.85
C LYS A 146 -30.66 -18.98 -11.91
N ALA A 147 -31.34 -17.94 -12.39
CA ALA A 147 -31.74 -16.80 -11.57
C ALA A 147 -32.65 -17.24 -10.40
N LYS A 148 -33.60 -18.14 -10.64
CA LYS A 148 -34.45 -18.73 -9.58
C LYS A 148 -33.60 -19.47 -8.54
N ASP A 149 -32.67 -20.30 -9.00
CA ASP A 149 -31.79 -21.06 -8.10
C ASP A 149 -30.91 -20.12 -7.25
N LEU A 150 -30.31 -19.09 -7.87
CA LEU A 150 -29.51 -18.09 -7.18
C LEU A 150 -30.32 -17.30 -6.14
N VAL A 151 -31.59 -16.96 -6.45
CA VAL A 151 -32.49 -16.30 -5.49
C VAL A 151 -32.83 -17.23 -4.33
N ARG A 152 -33.12 -18.51 -4.60
CA ARG A 152 -33.37 -19.51 -3.54
C ARG A 152 -32.17 -19.66 -2.61
N MET A 153 -30.95 -19.73 -3.16
CA MET A 153 -29.71 -19.76 -2.37
C MET A 153 -29.56 -18.51 -1.50
N ALA A 154 -29.82 -17.32 -2.04
CA ALA A 154 -29.74 -16.06 -1.29
C ALA A 154 -30.77 -15.99 -0.16
N VAL A 155 -32.01 -16.41 -0.42
CA VAL A 155 -33.10 -16.49 0.57
C VAL A 155 -32.73 -17.46 1.70
N ALA A 156 -32.18 -18.63 1.36
CA ALA A 156 -31.74 -19.61 2.36
C ALA A 156 -30.66 -19.03 3.29
N LYS A 157 -29.64 -18.34 2.73
CA LYS A 157 -28.59 -17.71 3.52
C LYS A 157 -29.11 -16.60 4.43
N VAL A 158 -29.87 -15.65 3.86
CA VAL A 158 -30.31 -14.46 4.59
C VAL A 158 -31.24 -14.81 5.74
N SER A 159 -31.97 -15.94 5.63
CA SER A 159 -32.83 -16.46 6.70
C SER A 159 -32.06 -16.78 8.00
N LEU A 160 -30.76 -17.08 7.89
CA LEU A 160 -29.87 -17.41 9.01
C LEU A 160 -28.97 -16.23 9.43
N MET A 161 -29.03 -15.10 8.72
CA MET A 161 -28.25 -13.92 9.08
C MET A 161 -28.77 -13.28 10.37
N GLN A 162 -27.85 -12.72 11.15
CA GLN A 162 -28.13 -12.02 12.39
C GLN A 162 -27.58 -10.59 12.30
N PRO A 163 -28.17 -9.62 13.03
CA PRO A 163 -27.62 -8.28 13.11
C PRO A 163 -26.16 -8.33 13.58
N LEU A 164 -25.26 -7.66 12.87
CA LEU A 164 -23.85 -7.58 13.25
C LEU A 164 -23.52 -6.20 13.78
N LYS A 165 -22.66 -6.15 14.79
CA LYS A 165 -22.16 -4.91 15.37
C LYS A 165 -20.84 -4.53 14.75
N GLU A 166 -20.70 -3.26 14.43
CA GLU A 166 -19.42 -2.65 14.08
C GLU A 166 -18.85 -2.03 15.34
N ALA A 167 -17.56 -2.26 15.60
CA ALA A 167 -16.87 -1.49 16.61
C ALA A 167 -16.55 -0.13 15.99
N GLU A 168 -16.99 0.94 16.65
CA GLU A 168 -16.53 2.29 16.36
C GLU A 168 -15.24 2.52 17.14
N LEU A 169 -14.23 3.02 16.45
CA LEU A 169 -12.90 3.29 16.98
C LEU A 169 -12.60 4.76 16.74
N ASP A 170 -12.16 5.44 17.78
CA ASP A 170 -11.62 6.78 17.65
C ASP A 170 -10.33 6.71 16.83
N VAL A 171 -10.07 7.75 16.04
CA VAL A 171 -8.80 7.88 15.32
C VAL A 171 -7.99 8.96 15.99
N ASN A 172 -6.84 8.58 16.53
CA ASN A 172 -5.85 9.54 17.01
C ASN A 172 -5.37 10.40 15.84
N GLN A 173 -5.62 11.70 15.93
CA GLN A 173 -5.37 12.70 14.88
C GLN A 173 -3.89 13.11 14.78
N THR A 174 -3.00 12.21 15.19
CA THR A 174 -1.54 12.37 15.17
C THR A 174 -0.96 11.38 14.18
N ALA A 175 0.10 11.78 13.48
CA ALA A 175 0.83 10.94 12.55
C ALA A 175 2.24 10.63 13.07
N LEU A 176 2.74 9.44 12.75
CA LEU A 176 4.13 9.07 12.94
C LEU A 176 4.83 8.91 11.58
N VAL A 177 5.96 9.56 11.38
CA VAL A 177 6.83 9.39 10.21
C VAL A 177 8.16 8.84 10.68
N ILE A 178 8.59 7.70 10.12
CA ILE A 178 9.83 7.03 10.50
C ILE A 178 10.85 7.16 9.38
N GLY A 179 11.88 7.98 9.61
CA GLY A 179 12.94 8.33 8.67
C GLY A 179 12.88 9.81 8.26
N GLY A 180 13.88 10.58 8.68
CA GLY A 180 14.09 12.01 8.42
C GLY A 180 14.78 12.34 7.09
N GLY A 181 14.78 11.42 6.12
CA GLY A 181 15.22 11.69 4.76
C GLY A 181 14.25 12.62 4.00
N ILE A 182 14.61 13.03 2.77
CA ILE A 182 13.76 13.92 1.94
C ILE A 182 12.30 13.43 1.82
N ALA A 183 12.08 12.12 1.64
CA ALA A 183 10.73 11.58 1.49
C ALA A 183 9.90 11.71 2.78
N GLY A 184 10.50 11.39 3.93
CA GLY A 184 9.83 11.49 5.22
C GLY A 184 9.60 12.93 5.64
N MET A 185 10.57 13.83 5.43
CA MET A 185 10.38 15.27 5.63
C MET A 185 9.27 15.84 4.75
N ALA A 186 9.20 15.42 3.47
CA ALA A 186 8.11 15.84 2.59
C ALA A 186 6.74 15.33 3.07
N ALA A 187 6.67 14.10 3.58
CA ALA A 187 5.46 13.54 4.16
C ALA A 187 5.04 14.28 5.44
N ALA A 188 5.98 14.52 6.35
CA ALA A 188 5.75 15.22 7.61
C ALA A 188 5.27 16.66 7.39
N GLN A 189 5.93 17.41 6.51
CA GLN A 189 5.50 18.75 6.12
C GLN A 189 4.10 18.75 5.50
N THR A 190 3.77 17.77 4.67
CA THR A 190 2.44 17.67 4.02
C THR A 190 1.33 17.36 5.03
N LEU A 191 1.63 16.59 6.08
CA LEU A 191 0.69 16.29 7.17
C LEU A 191 0.49 17.51 8.08
N ALA A 192 1.59 18.15 8.48
CA ALA A 192 1.59 19.35 9.32
C ALA A 192 0.87 20.53 8.65
N ALA A 193 1.10 20.75 7.35
CA ALA A 193 0.41 21.77 6.56
C ALA A 193 -1.10 21.50 6.43
N GLN A 194 -1.54 20.27 6.69
CA GLN A 194 -2.97 19.90 6.75
C GLN A 194 -3.54 19.92 8.17
N GLY A 195 -2.78 20.44 9.14
CA GLY A 195 -3.20 20.66 10.53
C GLY A 195 -3.01 19.47 11.45
N TYR A 196 -2.27 18.43 11.05
CA TYR A 196 -2.06 17.24 11.88
C TYR A 196 -0.71 17.29 12.60
N THR A 197 -0.73 17.07 13.92
CA THR A 197 0.49 16.85 14.70
C THR A 197 1.23 15.65 14.14
N THR A 198 2.52 15.81 13.87
CA THR A 198 3.34 14.78 13.22
C THR A 198 4.64 14.56 13.99
N HIS A 199 4.85 13.34 14.47
CA HIS A 199 6.12 12.92 15.05
C HIS A 199 7.04 12.42 13.94
N LEU A 200 8.23 13.01 13.79
CA LEU A 200 9.26 12.60 12.84
C LEU A 200 10.43 11.95 13.59
N VAL A 201 10.55 10.63 13.48
CA VAL A 201 11.61 9.85 14.12
C VAL A 201 12.77 9.65 13.15
N GLU A 202 13.98 10.05 13.54
CA GLU A 202 15.22 9.90 12.80
C GLU A 202 16.28 9.28 13.70
N ARG A 203 16.95 8.23 13.19
CA ARG A 203 17.97 7.48 13.94
C ARG A 203 19.28 8.25 14.04
N GLU A 204 19.55 9.15 13.11
CA GLU A 204 20.76 9.98 13.09
C GLU A 204 20.55 11.31 13.83
N ALA A 205 21.65 11.94 14.23
CA ALA A 205 21.64 13.26 14.89
C ALA A 205 21.19 14.41 13.97
N VAL A 206 20.94 14.15 12.68
CA VAL A 206 20.55 15.16 11.70
C VAL A 206 19.53 14.62 10.70
N LEU A 207 18.57 15.47 10.32
CA LEU A 207 17.66 15.20 9.21
C LEU A 207 18.38 15.25 7.86
N GLY A 208 17.81 14.66 6.82
CA GLY A 208 18.20 14.84 5.42
C GLY A 208 18.62 13.55 4.71
N GLY A 209 19.10 12.56 5.45
CA GLY A 209 19.53 11.26 4.94
C GLY A 209 20.49 11.37 3.75
N GLN A 210 20.37 10.46 2.79
CA GLN A 210 21.30 10.34 1.66
C GLN A 210 21.41 11.60 0.78
N ALA A 211 20.39 12.48 0.80
CA ALA A 211 20.43 13.71 0.03
C ALA A 211 21.52 14.69 0.49
N ARG A 212 22.01 14.58 1.73
CA ARG A 212 23.14 15.37 2.22
C ARG A 212 24.42 15.10 1.43
N HIS A 213 24.56 13.93 0.82
CA HIS A 213 25.74 13.55 0.07
C HIS A 213 25.68 13.94 -1.41
N LEU A 214 24.51 14.35 -1.90
CA LEU A 214 24.31 14.65 -3.31
C LEU A 214 24.81 16.06 -3.66
N PHE A 215 25.40 16.18 -4.84
CA PHE A 215 25.88 17.46 -5.38
C PHE A 215 24.71 18.31 -5.90
N GLN A 216 24.06 17.86 -6.97
CA GLN A 216 22.98 18.58 -7.63
C GLN A 216 21.90 17.61 -8.15
N THR A 217 20.72 18.14 -8.48
CA THR A 217 19.72 17.42 -9.25
C THR A 217 20.11 17.41 -10.73
N PRO A 218 19.55 16.50 -11.55
CA PRO A 218 19.84 16.45 -12.98
C PRO A 218 19.56 17.76 -13.75
N ASP A 219 18.69 18.64 -13.23
CA ASP A 219 18.42 19.97 -13.80
C ASP A 219 19.44 21.05 -13.37
N GLY A 220 20.59 20.66 -12.81
CA GLY A 220 21.66 21.55 -12.37
C GLY A 220 21.40 22.32 -11.07
N ILE A 221 20.37 21.94 -10.31
CA ILE A 221 20.00 22.63 -9.06
C ILE A 221 20.78 22.03 -7.88
N PRO A 222 21.54 22.83 -7.11
CA PRO A 222 22.24 22.34 -5.92
C PRO A 222 21.29 21.69 -4.91
N VAL A 223 21.59 20.45 -4.49
CA VAL A 223 20.73 19.72 -3.55
C VAL A 223 20.81 20.30 -2.14
N ALA A 224 22.00 20.74 -1.71
CA ALA A 224 22.25 21.24 -0.36
C ALA A 224 21.31 22.41 0.01
N GLU A 225 21.22 23.44 -0.83
CA GLU A 225 20.39 24.63 -0.56
C GLU A 225 18.90 24.28 -0.39
N ARG A 226 18.37 23.40 -1.26
CA ARG A 226 16.97 22.97 -1.17
C ARG A 226 16.73 22.06 0.03
N LEU A 227 17.70 21.21 0.35
CA LEU A 227 17.63 20.35 1.52
C LEU A 227 17.61 21.18 2.80
N ASP A 228 18.51 22.16 2.93
CA ASP A 228 18.58 23.02 4.11
C ASP A 228 17.30 23.84 4.30
N ARG A 229 16.68 24.31 3.21
CA ARG A 229 15.35 24.94 3.26
C ARG A 229 14.26 23.98 3.76
N LEU A 230 14.26 22.73 3.29
CA LEU A 230 13.30 21.73 3.74
C LEU A 230 13.52 21.38 5.22
N VAL A 231 14.77 21.21 5.64
CA VAL A 231 15.12 20.97 7.05
C VAL A 231 14.67 22.14 7.91
N ALA A 232 14.98 23.39 7.52
CA ALA A 232 14.55 24.57 8.26
C ALA A 232 13.02 24.70 8.34
N ALA A 233 12.31 24.40 7.25
CA ALA A 233 10.85 24.41 7.25
C ALA A 233 10.26 23.34 8.18
N VAL A 234 10.83 22.13 8.18
CA VAL A 234 10.38 21.03 9.05
C VAL A 234 10.72 21.30 10.52
N SER A 235 11.92 21.80 10.81
CA SER A 235 12.35 22.13 12.17
C SER A 235 11.70 23.38 12.76
N GLY A 236 11.18 24.28 11.91
CA GLY A 236 10.47 25.48 12.33
C GLY A 236 8.96 25.32 12.46
N ASP A 237 8.39 24.17 12.07
CA ASP A 237 6.94 23.94 12.09
C ASP A 237 6.49 23.44 13.48
N PRO A 238 5.60 24.16 14.19
CA PRO A 238 5.15 23.77 15.53
C PRO A 238 4.30 22.48 15.54
N ASN A 239 3.77 22.04 14.39
CA ASN A 239 3.03 20.79 14.28
C ASN A 239 3.95 19.58 14.06
N ILE A 240 5.27 19.77 13.89
CA ILE A 240 6.22 18.67 13.71
C ILE A 240 7.08 18.52 14.96
N GLN A 241 6.99 17.35 15.59
CA GLN A 241 7.84 16.97 16.72
C GLN A 241 8.96 16.08 16.21
N ILE A 242 10.20 16.56 16.29
CA ILE A 242 11.37 15.84 15.76
C ILE A 242 12.05 15.05 16.88
N HIS A 243 12.26 13.76 16.63
CA HIS A 243 12.96 12.83 17.51
C HIS A 243 14.24 12.38 16.81
N LEU A 244 15.35 13.08 17.06
CA LEU A 244 16.69 12.74 16.53
C LEU A 244 17.35 11.68 17.41
N ASP A 245 18.37 10.99 16.89
CA ASP A 245 19.08 9.92 17.63
C ASP A 245 18.12 8.88 18.24
N SER A 246 17.03 8.62 17.52
CA SER A 246 15.88 7.88 18.04
C SER A 246 15.47 6.74 17.13
N GLU A 247 15.22 5.57 17.71
CA GLU A 247 14.78 4.37 16.99
C GLU A 247 13.49 3.80 17.57
N VAL A 248 12.65 3.23 16.70
CA VAL A 248 11.44 2.52 17.14
C VAL A 248 11.83 1.14 17.66
N THR A 249 11.37 0.78 18.85
CA THR A 249 11.67 -0.51 19.51
C THR A 249 10.46 -1.42 19.67
N ALA A 250 9.25 -0.86 19.68
CA ALA A 250 8.00 -1.61 19.75
C ALA A 250 6.85 -0.86 19.10
N VAL A 251 5.87 -1.60 18.57
CA VAL A 251 4.63 -1.06 18.01
C VAL A 251 3.48 -1.97 18.43
N ASP A 252 2.49 -1.36 19.08
CA ASP A 252 1.24 -1.98 19.46
C ASP A 252 0.06 -1.24 18.84
N GLY A 253 -1.12 -1.86 18.92
CA GLY A 253 -2.36 -1.26 18.44
C GLY A 253 -2.67 -1.57 16.98
N PHE A 254 -3.51 -0.73 16.38
CA PHE A 254 -4.10 -0.94 15.06
C PHE A 254 -4.46 0.39 14.41
N VAL A 255 -4.92 0.36 13.16
CA VAL A 255 -5.35 1.55 12.41
C VAL A 255 -6.17 2.52 13.27
N GLY A 256 -5.72 3.77 13.35
CA GLY A 256 -6.35 4.82 14.16
C GLY A 256 -5.91 4.85 15.63
N ASN A 257 -5.34 3.79 16.18
CA ASN A 257 -4.92 3.68 17.58
C ASN A 257 -3.62 2.88 17.70
N PHE A 258 -2.55 3.37 17.09
CA PHE A 258 -1.22 2.81 17.28
C PHE A 258 -0.56 3.42 18.50
N LYS A 259 0.29 2.62 19.14
CA LYS A 259 1.15 3.03 20.23
C LYS A 259 2.57 2.58 19.91
N THR A 260 3.48 3.52 19.67
CA THR A 260 4.84 3.23 19.23
C THR A 260 5.85 3.70 20.26
N THR A 261 6.67 2.76 20.73
CA THR A 261 7.78 3.05 21.63
C THR A 261 8.99 3.50 20.82
N VAL A 262 9.48 4.71 21.12
CA VAL A 262 10.67 5.32 20.54
C VAL A 262 11.72 5.43 21.63
N LYS A 263 12.94 4.99 21.30
CA LYS A 263 14.07 4.98 22.21
C LYS A 263 15.13 5.96 21.75
N ASN A 264 15.59 6.81 22.66
CA ASN A 264 16.73 7.72 22.49
C ASN A 264 17.73 7.47 23.63
N GLY A 265 18.85 6.82 23.33
CA GLY A 265 19.81 6.38 24.36
C GLY A 265 19.14 5.44 25.38
N ASP A 266 19.07 5.84 26.65
CA ASP A 266 18.40 5.09 27.73
C ASP A 266 16.95 5.55 27.98
N GLN A 267 16.48 6.57 27.28
CA GLN A 267 15.13 7.10 27.42
C GLN A 267 14.19 6.39 26.43
N GLU A 268 13.02 5.99 26.90
CA GLU A 268 11.93 5.48 26.08
C GLU A 268 10.72 6.39 26.23
N GLU A 269 10.17 6.80 25.09
CA GLU A 269 8.93 7.56 25.00
C GLU A 269 7.92 6.73 24.20
N GLU A 270 6.65 6.88 24.56
CA GLU A 270 5.57 6.21 23.88
C GLU A 270 4.70 7.24 23.14
N ILE A 271 4.58 7.06 21.83
CA ILE A 271 3.86 7.97 20.95
C ILE A 271 2.58 7.28 20.49
N GLU A 272 1.44 7.87 20.83
CA GLU A 272 0.15 7.46 20.30
C GLU A 272 -0.14 8.17 18.98
N HIS A 273 -0.53 7.42 17.95
CA HIS A 273 -0.81 7.98 16.62
C HIS A 273 -1.85 7.15 15.87
N GLY A 274 -2.54 7.78 14.91
CA GLY A 274 -3.55 7.08 14.10
C GLY A 274 -2.97 6.39 12.88
N VAL A 275 -1.83 6.88 12.38
CA VAL A 275 -1.20 6.42 11.15
C VAL A 275 0.31 6.51 11.22
N ALA A 276 1.00 5.57 10.55
CA ALA A 276 2.44 5.56 10.39
C ALA A 276 2.85 5.66 8.91
N ILE A 277 3.91 6.43 8.61
CA ILE A 277 4.55 6.49 7.29
C ILE A 277 6.00 6.02 7.42
N LEU A 278 6.33 4.93 6.72
CA LEU A 278 7.69 4.40 6.65
C LEU A 278 8.47 5.07 5.52
N ALA A 279 9.55 5.75 5.90
CA ALA A 279 10.42 6.53 5.03
C ALA A 279 11.91 6.28 5.31
N THR A 280 12.27 5.08 5.77
CA THR A 280 13.62 4.72 6.27
C THR A 280 14.74 4.71 5.23
N GLY A 281 14.42 5.00 3.97
CA GLY A 281 15.40 5.13 2.91
C GLY A 281 16.10 3.83 2.56
N ALA A 282 17.33 3.97 2.07
CA ALA A 282 18.18 2.88 1.62
C ALA A 282 19.64 3.37 1.69
N LYS A 283 20.60 2.45 1.53
CA LYS A 283 22.04 2.75 1.62
C LYS A 283 22.78 2.35 0.34
N PRO A 284 23.87 3.03 -0.02
CA PRO A 284 24.72 2.59 -1.12
C PRO A 284 25.47 1.29 -0.73
N LEU A 285 25.72 0.45 -1.72
CA LEU A 285 26.66 -0.67 -1.61
C LEU A 285 28.07 -0.11 -1.45
N VAL A 286 28.82 -0.64 -0.49
CA VAL A 286 30.28 -0.54 -0.42
C VAL A 286 30.87 -1.61 -1.35
N PRO A 287 31.53 -1.23 -2.47
CA PRO A 287 32.03 -2.20 -3.43
C PRO A 287 33.17 -3.07 -2.87
N THR A 288 33.22 -4.32 -3.31
CA THR A 288 34.38 -5.23 -3.10
C THR A 288 35.07 -5.59 -4.43
N GLU A 289 34.59 -5.02 -5.54
CA GLU A 289 35.10 -5.19 -6.89
C GLU A 289 35.82 -3.93 -7.39
N TYR A 290 36.51 -4.04 -8.54
CA TYR A 290 37.21 -2.94 -9.22
C TYR A 290 38.29 -2.24 -8.38
N SER A 291 38.97 -2.98 -7.50
CA SER A 291 40.07 -2.48 -6.66
C SER A 291 39.68 -1.33 -5.73
N TYR A 292 38.38 -1.17 -5.45
CA TYR A 292 37.89 -0.18 -4.49
C TYR A 292 38.58 -0.35 -3.12
N GLY A 293 38.96 0.76 -2.51
CA GLY A 293 39.73 0.81 -1.25
C GLY A 293 41.25 0.61 -1.41
N GLN A 294 41.75 0.28 -2.61
CA GLN A 294 43.19 0.14 -2.85
C GLN A 294 43.85 1.42 -3.38
N ASP A 295 43.09 2.33 -4.02
CA ASP A 295 43.57 3.61 -4.53
C ASP A 295 42.51 4.72 -4.30
N PRO A 296 42.88 5.89 -3.77
CA PRO A 296 41.94 6.98 -3.44
C PRO A 296 41.29 7.64 -4.68
N ARG A 297 41.77 7.34 -5.89
CA ARG A 297 41.18 7.81 -7.15
C ARG A 297 40.03 6.93 -7.64
N ILE A 298 39.78 5.79 -6.98
CA ILE A 298 38.65 4.89 -7.24
C ILE A 298 37.55 5.23 -6.23
N LEU A 299 36.51 5.90 -6.72
CA LEU A 299 35.44 6.51 -5.93
C LEU A 299 34.11 5.82 -6.21
N THR A 300 33.22 5.82 -5.24
CA THR A 300 31.77 5.65 -5.43
C THR A 300 31.16 6.95 -5.96
N SER A 301 29.94 6.88 -6.51
CA SER A 301 29.23 8.07 -6.99
C SER A 301 29.04 9.15 -5.92
N LEU A 302 28.84 8.78 -4.65
CA LEU A 302 28.68 9.76 -3.56
C LEU A 302 30.01 10.39 -3.13
N GLU A 303 31.12 9.65 -3.20
CA GLU A 303 32.46 10.22 -2.96
C GLU A 303 32.87 11.19 -4.07
N LEU A 304 32.49 10.90 -5.32
CA LEU A 304 32.66 11.85 -6.43
C LEU A 304 31.80 13.10 -6.23
N ASP A 305 30.54 12.96 -5.79
CA ASP A 305 29.70 14.12 -5.43
C ASP A 305 30.35 14.96 -4.33
N ALA A 306 31.00 14.35 -3.34
CA ALA A 306 31.72 15.09 -2.31
C ALA A 306 32.84 15.97 -2.90
N LYS A 307 33.60 15.45 -3.89
CA LYS A 307 34.61 16.23 -4.62
C LYS A 307 33.99 17.34 -5.47
N LEU A 308 32.90 17.06 -6.17
CA LEU A 308 32.17 18.04 -6.98
C LEU A 308 31.64 19.20 -6.13
N LYS A 309 31.11 18.88 -4.93
CA LYS A 309 30.65 19.87 -3.94
C LYS A 309 31.78 20.71 -3.37
N ALA A 310 32.93 20.09 -3.09
CA ALA A 310 34.09 20.77 -2.56
C ALA A 310 34.81 21.64 -3.61
N GLY A 311 34.47 21.50 -4.90
CA GLY A 311 35.22 22.15 -5.97
C GLY A 311 36.66 21.66 -6.05
N ASP A 312 36.87 20.36 -5.84
CA ASP A 312 38.20 19.77 -5.78
C ASP A 312 38.99 20.05 -7.08
N PRO A 313 40.15 20.75 -7.02
CA PRO A 313 40.94 21.13 -8.20
C PRO A 313 41.35 19.95 -9.08
N VAL A 314 41.41 18.73 -8.51
CA VAL A 314 41.73 17.52 -9.29
C VAL A 314 40.78 17.33 -10.48
N LEU A 315 39.54 17.83 -10.38
CA LEU A 315 38.51 17.71 -11.42
C LEU A 315 38.77 18.62 -12.63
N GLU A 316 39.58 19.67 -12.47
CA GLU A 316 39.97 20.59 -13.54
C GLU A 316 41.17 20.07 -14.34
N GLU A 317 41.98 19.20 -13.73
CA GLU A 317 43.23 18.69 -14.30
C GLU A 317 43.12 17.27 -14.88
N LEU A 318 41.92 16.66 -14.86
CA LEU A 318 41.71 15.30 -15.35
C LEU A 318 42.05 15.17 -16.84
N GLY A 319 42.97 14.26 -17.17
CA GLY A 319 43.18 13.79 -18.53
C GLY A 319 42.07 12.82 -18.95
N ALA A 320 41.71 11.88 -18.07
CA ALA A 320 40.60 10.96 -18.29
C ALA A 320 39.85 10.54 -17.00
N ALA A 321 38.54 10.30 -17.14
CA ALA A 321 37.67 9.76 -16.09
C ALA A 321 36.81 8.61 -16.63
N VAL A 322 36.69 7.53 -15.86
CA VAL A 322 35.90 6.34 -16.23
C VAL A 322 34.79 6.10 -15.22
N PHE A 323 33.55 5.98 -15.69
CA PHE A 323 32.40 5.60 -14.90
C PHE A 323 32.03 4.15 -15.20
N ILE A 324 31.94 3.31 -14.18
CA ILE A 324 31.51 1.91 -14.32
C ILE A 324 30.08 1.78 -13.81
N GLN A 325 29.14 1.48 -14.72
CA GLN A 325 27.74 1.31 -14.36
C GLN A 325 27.48 -0.04 -13.69
N CYS A 326 26.33 -0.13 -13.02
CA CYS A 326 25.79 -1.37 -12.48
C CYS A 326 26.71 -2.11 -11.49
N VAL A 327 27.57 -1.41 -10.74
CA VAL A 327 28.44 -2.03 -9.73
C VAL A 327 27.57 -2.66 -8.65
N GLY A 328 27.51 -3.99 -8.68
CA GLY A 328 26.58 -4.78 -7.87
C GLY A 328 25.09 -4.76 -8.27
N SER A 329 24.64 -4.00 -9.27
CA SER A 329 23.20 -4.03 -9.67
C SER A 329 22.98 -4.90 -10.89
N ARG A 330 21.81 -5.54 -11.01
CA ARG A 330 21.48 -6.49 -12.09
C ARG A 330 22.55 -7.57 -12.22
N GLU A 331 22.88 -8.16 -11.08
CA GLU A 331 23.74 -9.32 -10.90
C GLU A 331 22.88 -10.50 -10.43
N PRO A 332 23.30 -11.78 -10.57
CA PRO A 332 22.47 -12.92 -10.15
C PRO A 332 21.96 -12.84 -8.70
N GLN A 333 22.80 -12.35 -7.79
CA GLN A 333 22.47 -12.15 -6.38
C GLN A 333 21.59 -10.92 -6.11
N ARG A 334 21.54 -9.96 -7.04
CA ARG A 334 20.79 -8.69 -6.93
C ARG A 334 20.27 -8.30 -8.32
N PRO A 335 19.19 -8.95 -8.79
CA PRO A 335 18.75 -8.86 -10.18
C PRO A 335 18.11 -7.50 -10.54
N TYR A 336 17.73 -6.69 -9.55
CA TYR A 336 17.11 -5.39 -9.76
C TYR A 336 18.08 -4.30 -10.24
N CYS A 337 17.51 -3.24 -10.81
CA CYS A 337 18.23 -2.03 -11.21
C CYS A 337 18.09 -0.96 -10.13
N SER A 338 19.18 -0.27 -9.80
CA SER A 338 19.18 0.83 -8.82
C SER A 338 18.58 2.15 -9.32
N ARG A 339 18.09 2.20 -10.57
CA ARG A 339 17.29 3.27 -11.23
C ARG A 339 17.88 4.68 -11.30
N VAL A 340 18.85 5.05 -10.47
CA VAL A 340 19.42 6.41 -10.39
C VAL A 340 20.83 6.49 -10.97
N CYS A 341 21.58 5.38 -10.93
CA CYS A 341 23.01 5.33 -11.25
C CYS A 341 23.39 5.86 -12.64
N CYS A 342 22.64 5.51 -13.69
CA CYS A 342 22.94 5.99 -15.04
C CYS A 342 22.76 7.50 -15.18
N THR A 343 21.66 8.04 -14.64
CA THR A 343 21.40 9.49 -14.72
C THR A 343 22.43 10.25 -13.89
N HIS A 344 22.72 9.77 -12.67
CA HIS A 344 23.72 10.39 -11.80
C HIS A 344 25.11 10.42 -12.45
N SER A 345 25.56 9.30 -13.04
CA SER A 345 26.86 9.26 -13.71
C SER A 345 26.95 10.19 -14.93
N ILE A 346 25.86 10.33 -15.68
CA ILE A 346 25.79 11.26 -16.81
C ILE A 346 25.83 12.71 -16.32
N ASP A 347 25.10 13.04 -15.26
CA ASP A 347 25.15 14.38 -14.64
C ASP A 347 26.55 14.71 -14.12
N SER A 348 27.20 13.79 -13.39
CA SER A 348 28.59 13.97 -12.94
C SER A 348 29.57 14.11 -14.11
N ALA A 349 29.39 13.35 -15.20
CA ALA A 349 30.21 13.48 -16.41
C ALA A 349 30.05 14.85 -17.08
N LEU A 350 28.82 15.36 -17.17
CA LEU A 350 28.52 16.71 -17.66
C LEU A 350 29.15 17.78 -16.76
N ALA A 351 29.11 17.58 -15.44
CA ALA A 351 29.71 18.47 -14.47
C ALA A 351 31.25 18.50 -14.55
N ILE A 352 31.89 17.37 -14.87
CA ILE A 352 33.33 17.31 -15.18
C ILE A 352 33.61 18.05 -16.50
N LYS A 353 32.87 17.76 -17.57
CA LYS A 353 33.02 18.44 -18.86
C LYS A 353 32.80 19.95 -18.80
N ALA A 354 31.94 20.43 -17.90
CA ALA A 354 31.73 21.85 -17.68
C ALA A 354 32.95 22.54 -17.04
N ARG A 355 33.71 21.82 -16.21
CA ARG A 355 34.93 22.32 -15.54
C ARG A 355 36.17 22.17 -16.43
N ASN A 356 36.29 21.02 -17.08
CA ASN A 356 37.36 20.70 -18.02
C ASN A 356 36.77 20.11 -19.31
N PRO A 357 36.54 20.94 -20.36
CA PRO A 357 35.99 20.49 -21.64
C PRO A 357 36.86 19.44 -22.36
N GLU A 358 38.18 19.47 -22.15
CA GLU A 358 39.17 18.61 -22.79
C GLU A 358 39.29 17.22 -22.13
N ALA A 359 38.82 17.06 -20.88
CA ALA A 359 38.89 15.79 -20.16
C ALA A 359 38.19 14.65 -20.92
N ASN A 360 38.85 13.52 -21.12
CA ASN A 360 38.22 12.35 -21.76
C ASN A 360 37.33 11.62 -20.76
N VAL A 361 36.01 11.58 -21.00
CA VAL A 361 35.07 10.92 -20.08
C VAL A 361 34.45 9.70 -20.74
N TYR A 362 34.57 8.55 -20.08
CA TYR A 362 34.05 7.27 -20.54
C TYR A 362 33.00 6.73 -19.59
N ILE A 363 31.84 6.31 -20.10
CA ILE A 363 30.81 5.62 -19.32
C ILE A 363 30.69 4.19 -19.83
N LEU A 364 31.11 3.24 -19.00
CA LEU A 364 31.05 1.80 -19.26
C LEU A 364 29.70 1.26 -18.79
N TYR A 365 28.88 0.73 -19.69
CA TYR A 365 27.48 0.41 -19.40
C TYR A 365 27.00 -0.89 -20.06
N ARG A 366 25.87 -1.44 -19.57
CA ARG A 366 25.14 -2.51 -20.27
C ARG A 366 23.96 -1.96 -21.06
N ASP A 367 23.13 -1.15 -20.39
CA ASP A 367 22.07 -0.33 -20.97
C ASP A 367 22.04 1.03 -20.26
N ILE A 368 21.81 2.12 -21.01
CA ILE A 368 21.58 3.45 -20.44
C ILE A 368 20.10 3.59 -20.11
N ARG A 369 19.80 3.99 -18.86
CA ARG A 369 18.43 4.07 -18.33
C ARG A 369 18.09 5.49 -17.86
N THR A 370 18.18 6.46 -18.78
CA THR A 370 17.77 7.86 -18.62
C THR A 370 16.33 8.07 -19.07
N TYR A 371 15.38 7.42 -18.39
CA TYR A 371 13.97 7.44 -18.80
C TYR A 371 13.29 8.80 -18.63
N GLY A 372 12.33 9.09 -19.52
CA GLY A 372 11.58 10.36 -19.53
C GLY A 372 12.43 11.51 -20.06
N GLU A 373 12.30 12.68 -19.45
CA GLU A 373 13.03 13.90 -19.83
C GLU A 373 14.55 13.79 -19.60
N ARG A 374 15.00 12.83 -18.79
CA ARG A 374 16.42 12.56 -18.53
C ARG A 374 17.18 12.11 -19.80
N GLU A 375 16.47 11.69 -20.85
CA GLU A 375 17.08 11.36 -22.13
C GLU A 375 17.80 12.56 -22.76
N TYR A 376 17.35 13.79 -22.48
CA TYR A 376 18.02 15.00 -22.95
C TYR A 376 19.43 15.15 -22.37
N LEU A 377 19.65 14.72 -21.13
CA LEU A 377 20.98 14.72 -20.51
C LEU A 377 21.91 13.72 -21.18
N TYR A 378 21.39 12.55 -21.55
CA TYR A 378 22.16 11.56 -22.30
C TYR A 378 22.57 12.09 -23.68
N LYS A 379 21.65 12.77 -24.38
CA LYS A 379 21.95 13.45 -25.64
C LYS A 379 23.03 14.53 -25.45
N GLU A 380 22.87 15.40 -24.46
CA GLU A 380 23.83 16.48 -24.17
C GLU A 380 25.23 15.93 -23.87
N ALA A 381 25.33 14.87 -23.07
CA ALA A 381 26.61 14.26 -22.74
C ALA A 381 27.33 13.73 -23.99
N ARG A 382 26.60 13.13 -24.92
CA ARG A 382 27.16 12.68 -26.20
C ARG A 382 27.63 13.86 -27.07
N GLU A 383 26.87 14.94 -27.11
CA GLU A 383 27.24 16.16 -27.85
C GLU A 383 28.50 16.83 -27.27
N LYS A 384 28.71 16.73 -25.95
CA LYS A 384 29.92 17.17 -25.25
C LYS A 384 31.09 16.16 -25.31
N GLY A 385 30.95 15.10 -26.11
CA GLY A 385 32.03 14.14 -26.35
C GLY A 385 32.25 13.12 -25.24
N VAL A 386 31.27 12.88 -24.36
CA VAL A 386 31.30 11.74 -23.43
C VAL A 386 31.15 10.45 -24.24
N VAL A 387 32.06 9.51 -24.06
CA VAL A 387 32.12 8.25 -24.80
C VAL A 387 31.43 7.15 -24.01
N PHE A 388 30.48 6.45 -24.65
CA PHE A 388 29.72 5.37 -24.04
C PHE A 388 30.17 4.03 -24.60
N ILE A 389 30.76 3.19 -23.75
CA ILE A 389 31.27 1.87 -24.16
C ILE A 389 30.43 0.78 -23.52
N ARG A 390 29.86 -0.09 -24.35
CA ARG A 390 29.01 -1.18 -23.87
C ARG A 390 29.87 -2.34 -23.36
N TYR A 391 29.43 -3.01 -22.32
CA TYR A 391 29.98 -4.30 -21.87
C TYR A 391 28.83 -5.29 -21.59
N SER A 392 29.14 -6.57 -21.31
CA SER A 392 28.14 -7.60 -20.95
C SER A 392 28.36 -8.11 -19.53
N LEU A 393 27.37 -8.79 -18.94
CA LEU A 393 27.50 -9.32 -17.58
C LEU A 393 28.64 -10.35 -17.49
N GLU A 394 28.85 -11.12 -18.55
CA GLU A 394 29.87 -12.17 -18.67
C GLU A 394 31.27 -11.60 -18.93
N ALA A 395 31.35 -10.39 -19.48
CA ALA A 395 32.58 -9.69 -19.84
C ALA A 395 32.62 -8.30 -19.18
N LYS A 396 32.72 -8.29 -17.84
CA LYS A 396 32.86 -7.05 -17.06
C LYS A 396 34.21 -6.35 -17.33
N PRO A 397 34.28 -5.02 -17.19
CA PRO A 397 35.55 -4.30 -17.17
C PRO A 397 36.47 -4.83 -16.06
N GLN A 398 37.77 -4.73 -16.25
CA GLN A 398 38.77 -5.04 -15.24
C GLN A 398 39.53 -3.76 -14.89
N VAL A 399 39.73 -3.53 -13.60
CA VAL A 399 40.48 -2.36 -13.10
C VAL A 399 41.79 -2.86 -12.49
N ALA A 400 42.91 -2.29 -12.96
CA ALA A 400 44.24 -2.58 -12.47
C ALA A 400 44.98 -1.29 -12.08
N ILE A 401 45.92 -1.41 -11.16
CA ILE A 401 46.82 -0.33 -10.74
C ILE A 401 48.23 -0.71 -11.20
N ASP A 402 48.61 -0.28 -12.39
CA ASP A 402 49.85 -0.68 -13.06
C ASP A 402 50.89 0.45 -12.97
N ASN A 403 51.96 0.24 -12.19
CA ASN A 403 53.02 1.24 -11.97
C ASN A 403 52.48 2.63 -11.54
N GLY A 404 51.45 2.66 -10.69
CA GLY A 404 50.82 3.89 -10.20
C GLY A 404 49.78 4.52 -11.15
N ARG A 405 49.54 3.93 -12.32
CA ARG A 405 48.48 4.34 -13.26
C ARG A 405 47.23 3.49 -13.08
N LEU A 406 46.05 4.11 -13.13
CA LEU A 406 44.80 3.37 -13.18
C LEU A 406 44.52 2.97 -14.63
N VAL A 407 44.28 1.68 -14.84
CA VAL A 407 44.02 1.12 -16.15
C VAL A 407 42.71 0.35 -16.12
N VAL A 408 41.80 0.66 -17.06
CA VAL A 408 40.56 -0.07 -17.26
C VAL A 408 40.60 -0.85 -18.56
N ARG A 409 40.41 -2.17 -18.47
CA ARG A 409 40.44 -3.10 -19.61
C ARG A 409 39.06 -3.70 -19.84
N LEU A 410 38.58 -3.67 -21.07
CA LEU A 410 37.32 -4.30 -21.47
C LEU A 410 37.33 -4.66 -22.96
N THR A 411 36.40 -5.51 -23.39
CA THR A 411 36.17 -5.77 -24.82
C THR A 411 35.00 -4.94 -25.29
N ASP A 412 35.22 -4.09 -26.30
CA ASP A 412 34.13 -3.34 -26.93
C ASP A 412 33.36 -4.29 -27.87
N PRO A 413 32.07 -4.54 -27.63
CA PRO A 413 31.28 -5.49 -28.42
C PRO A 413 30.89 -4.96 -29.80
N ILE A 414 30.95 -3.64 -30.02
CA ILE A 414 30.67 -3.02 -31.33
C ILE A 414 31.90 -3.14 -32.22
N LEU A 415 33.09 -2.91 -31.67
CA LEU A 415 34.36 -2.98 -32.39
C LEU A 415 34.94 -4.40 -32.43
N GLY A 416 34.50 -5.29 -31.53
CA GLY A 416 34.99 -6.66 -31.42
C GLY A 416 36.45 -6.77 -30.96
N ARG A 417 36.97 -5.75 -30.25
CA ARG A 417 38.39 -5.66 -29.86
C ARG A 417 38.57 -5.29 -28.39
N PRO A 418 39.68 -5.71 -27.76
CA PRO A 418 40.04 -5.21 -26.44
C PRO A 418 40.35 -3.71 -26.51
N VAL A 419 39.94 -3.01 -25.46
CA VAL A 419 40.18 -1.59 -25.22
C VAL A 419 40.85 -1.47 -23.86
N GLU A 420 41.91 -0.66 -23.82
CA GLU A 420 42.61 -0.28 -22.60
C GLU A 420 42.51 1.24 -22.46
N ILE A 421 42.09 1.70 -21.27
CA ILE A 421 41.88 3.11 -20.95
C ILE A 421 42.73 3.45 -19.74
N ASP A 422 43.76 4.27 -19.96
CA ASP A 422 44.49 4.94 -18.89
C ASP A 422 43.59 6.06 -18.34
N THR A 423 43.40 6.10 -17.02
CA THR A 423 42.47 7.06 -16.37
C THR A 423 43.06 7.64 -15.10
N ASP A 424 42.63 8.86 -14.76
CA ASP A 424 43.04 9.56 -13.54
C ASP A 424 42.02 9.36 -12.42
N LEU A 425 40.78 9.03 -12.78
CA LEU A 425 39.67 8.85 -11.84
C LEU A 425 38.74 7.73 -12.30
N ILE A 426 38.25 6.93 -11.35
CA ILE A 426 37.20 5.93 -11.60
C ILE A 426 36.01 6.22 -10.68
N SER A 427 34.80 6.28 -11.22
CA SER A 427 33.55 6.37 -10.47
C SER A 427 32.73 5.09 -10.61
N LEU A 428 32.51 4.40 -9.50
CA LEU A 428 31.73 3.18 -9.39
C LEU A 428 30.26 3.53 -9.09
N ALA A 429 29.36 3.24 -10.04
CA ALA A 429 27.94 3.48 -9.88
C ALA A 429 27.28 2.32 -9.12
N THR A 430 27.36 2.40 -7.79
CA THR A 430 27.06 1.31 -6.87
C THR A 430 25.57 1.03 -6.72
N ALA A 431 25.25 -0.20 -6.31
CA ALA A 431 23.88 -0.61 -6.05
C ALA A 431 23.29 0.09 -4.82
N ILE A 432 21.98 0.28 -4.82
CA ILE A 432 21.23 0.75 -3.65
C ILE A 432 20.65 -0.48 -2.94
N LEU A 433 20.94 -0.60 -1.65
CA LEU A 433 20.56 -1.71 -0.80
C LEU A 433 19.49 -1.25 0.21
N PRO A 434 18.53 -2.13 0.56
CA PRO A 434 17.67 -1.87 1.71
C PRO A 434 18.49 -1.92 3.02
N PRO A 435 17.90 -1.50 4.15
CA PRO A 435 18.50 -1.70 5.47
C PRO A 435 18.79 -3.19 5.75
N ASP A 436 19.90 -3.51 6.42
CA ASP A 436 20.32 -4.92 6.66
C ASP A 436 19.35 -5.67 7.59
N ASN A 437 18.78 -4.96 8.56
CA ASN A 437 17.76 -5.48 9.47
C ASN A 437 16.61 -4.49 9.47
N ASN A 438 15.45 -4.94 8.98
CA ASN A 438 14.26 -4.11 8.93
C ASN A 438 13.33 -4.50 10.09
N ALA A 439 13.76 -4.19 11.32
CA ALA A 439 12.99 -4.49 12.55
C ALA A 439 11.56 -3.92 12.48
N LEU A 440 11.38 -2.79 11.79
CA LEU A 440 10.08 -2.18 11.50
C LEU A 440 9.14 -3.12 10.73
N ALA A 441 9.67 -3.96 9.84
CA ALA A 441 8.86 -4.97 9.16
C ALA A 441 8.27 -5.98 10.14
N GLN A 442 8.99 -6.32 11.22
CA GLN A 442 8.46 -7.19 12.27
C GLN A 442 7.47 -6.43 13.16
N PHE A 443 7.81 -5.22 13.61
CA PHE A 443 6.97 -4.43 14.50
C PHE A 443 5.62 -4.07 13.87
N PHE A 444 5.61 -3.62 12.62
CA PHE A 444 4.39 -3.31 11.88
C PHE A 444 3.81 -4.50 11.09
N LYS A 445 4.47 -5.66 11.14
CA LYS A 445 4.07 -6.91 10.44
C LYS A 445 3.90 -6.71 8.93
N LEU A 446 4.90 -6.12 8.30
CA LEU A 446 4.88 -5.69 6.90
C LEU A 446 5.67 -6.66 6.01
N PRO A 447 5.16 -6.94 4.81
CA PRO A 447 5.86 -7.79 3.85
C PRO A 447 7.10 -7.08 3.28
N LEU A 448 8.17 -7.87 3.09
CA LEU A 448 9.33 -7.51 2.30
C LEU A 448 9.37 -8.37 1.03
N ASN A 449 9.96 -7.85 -0.04
CA ASN A 449 10.26 -8.65 -1.22
C ASN A 449 11.54 -9.46 -1.02
N ASP A 450 11.86 -10.33 -1.98
CA ASP A 450 13.06 -11.18 -1.96
C ASP A 450 14.37 -10.36 -1.90
N ASP A 451 14.33 -9.09 -2.30
CA ASP A 451 15.47 -8.18 -2.27
C ASP A 451 15.61 -7.42 -0.93
N GLY A 452 14.63 -7.52 -0.03
CA GLY A 452 14.63 -6.88 1.29
C GLY A 452 13.94 -5.51 1.38
N PHE A 453 13.31 -5.03 0.30
CA PHE A 453 12.53 -3.78 0.32
C PHE A 453 11.08 -4.03 0.74
N PHE A 454 10.42 -3.00 1.26
CA PHE A 454 9.00 -3.05 1.60
C PHE A 454 8.11 -3.24 0.37
N VAL A 455 7.05 -4.04 0.52
CA VAL A 455 6.07 -4.31 -0.54
C VAL A 455 4.81 -3.50 -0.31
N GLU A 456 4.40 -2.78 -1.35
CA GLU A 456 3.15 -2.03 -1.39
C GLU A 456 1.92 -2.96 -1.53
N LYS A 457 0.75 -2.44 -1.18
CA LYS A 457 -0.53 -3.15 -1.29
C LYS A 457 -0.81 -3.59 -2.73
N HIS A 458 -0.56 -2.70 -3.68
CA HIS A 458 -0.69 -2.97 -5.11
C HIS A 458 0.03 -1.91 -5.93
N ALA A 459 0.92 -2.34 -6.84
CA ALA A 459 1.77 -1.48 -7.68
C ALA A 459 1.06 -0.30 -8.38
N LYS A 460 -0.25 -0.43 -8.66
CA LYS A 460 -1.05 0.62 -9.33
C LYS A 460 -2.18 1.22 -8.48
N LEU A 461 -2.73 0.44 -7.53
CA LEU A 461 -3.99 0.79 -6.85
C LEU A 461 -3.75 1.28 -5.41
N GLY A 462 -2.59 0.96 -4.85
CA GLY A 462 -2.13 1.45 -3.56
C GLY A 462 -0.61 1.42 -3.50
N PRO A 463 0.09 2.23 -4.34
CA PRO A 463 1.56 2.20 -4.42
C PRO A 463 2.27 2.84 -3.22
N CYS A 464 1.51 3.43 -2.29
CA CYS A 464 2.01 4.02 -1.05
C CYS A 464 1.34 3.39 0.19
N ASP A 465 0.42 2.46 0.00
CA ASP A 465 -0.34 1.81 1.07
C ASP A 465 0.31 0.46 1.36
N PHE A 466 0.34 0.04 2.62
CA PHE A 466 0.58 -1.37 2.94
C PHE A 466 -0.73 -2.18 2.91
N ALA A 467 -0.61 -3.51 2.96
CA ALA A 467 -1.76 -4.37 3.21
C ALA A 467 -2.33 -4.17 4.63
N THR A 468 -1.48 -3.76 5.58
CA THR A 468 -1.85 -3.32 6.92
C THR A 468 -2.43 -1.90 6.85
N ASP A 469 -3.70 -1.75 7.20
CA ASP A 469 -4.36 -0.44 7.20
C ASP A 469 -3.70 0.52 8.20
N GLY A 470 -3.66 1.82 7.87
CA GLY A 470 -3.06 2.84 8.72
C GLY A 470 -1.54 2.95 8.63
N VAL A 471 -0.89 2.07 7.88
CA VAL A 471 0.56 2.12 7.63
C VAL A 471 0.81 2.41 6.15
N PHE A 472 1.70 3.36 5.87
CA PHE A 472 2.03 3.83 4.53
C PHE A 472 3.53 3.80 4.27
N LEU A 473 3.91 3.86 3.00
CA LEU A 473 5.27 3.69 2.52
C LEU A 473 5.66 4.81 1.57
N CYS A 474 6.85 5.37 1.75
CA CYS A 474 7.43 6.30 0.79
C CYS A 474 8.96 6.23 0.70
N GLY A 475 9.51 6.86 -0.34
CA GLY A 475 10.94 6.98 -0.53
C GLY A 475 11.63 5.67 -0.88
N MET A 476 12.92 5.59 -0.62
CA MET A 476 13.76 4.47 -1.07
C MET A 476 13.58 3.19 -0.24
N ALA A 477 12.85 3.24 0.88
CA ALA A 477 12.45 2.07 1.65
C ALA A 477 11.57 1.11 0.83
N HIS A 478 10.87 1.64 -0.18
CA HIS A 478 10.05 0.88 -1.13
C HIS A 478 10.89 0.23 -2.25
N TYR A 479 11.80 1.00 -2.86
CA TYR A 479 12.73 0.56 -3.90
C TYR A 479 13.61 1.76 -4.34
N PRO A 480 14.72 1.52 -5.05
CA PRO A 480 15.58 2.59 -5.57
C PRO A 480 14.84 3.57 -6.49
N LYS A 481 14.87 4.87 -6.18
CA LYS A 481 14.15 5.91 -6.93
C LYS A 481 14.84 7.28 -6.82
N PRO A 482 14.67 8.18 -7.81
CA PRO A 482 15.25 9.52 -7.77
C PRO A 482 14.51 10.46 -6.80
N ILE A 483 15.11 11.62 -6.51
CA ILE A 483 14.62 12.57 -5.48
C ILE A 483 13.19 13.05 -5.77
N ASP A 484 12.90 13.45 -7.01
CA ASP A 484 11.59 13.90 -7.47
C ASP A 484 10.49 12.85 -7.22
N GLU A 485 10.78 11.59 -7.51
CA GLU A 485 9.87 10.47 -7.25
C GLU A 485 9.74 10.21 -5.74
N ALA A 486 10.83 10.31 -4.97
CA ALA A 486 10.82 10.14 -3.53
C ALA A 486 9.99 11.22 -2.81
N VAL A 487 10.14 12.49 -3.19
CA VAL A 487 9.34 13.62 -2.70
C VAL A 487 7.87 13.41 -3.07
N SER A 488 7.59 13.09 -4.33
CA SER A 488 6.23 12.87 -4.81
C SER A 488 5.54 11.72 -4.06
N GLN A 489 6.27 10.64 -3.80
CA GLN A 489 5.75 9.51 -3.03
C GLN A 489 5.53 9.87 -1.55
N GLY A 490 6.39 10.71 -0.95
CA GLY A 490 6.17 11.22 0.42
C GLY A 490 4.86 12.01 0.54
N LYS A 491 4.62 12.93 -0.40
CA LYS A 491 3.35 13.67 -0.49
C LYS A 491 2.15 12.77 -0.77
N ALA A 492 2.33 11.73 -1.59
CA ALA A 492 1.28 10.76 -1.87
C ALA A 492 0.94 9.94 -0.61
N ALA A 493 1.93 9.43 0.12
CA ALA A 493 1.73 8.71 1.37
C ALA A 493 0.99 9.58 2.41
N ALA A 494 1.38 10.84 2.57
CA ALA A 494 0.66 11.80 3.41
C ALA A 494 -0.80 11.98 2.96
N SER A 495 -1.03 12.15 1.65
CA SER A 495 -2.40 12.25 1.09
C SER A 495 -3.25 11.02 1.40
N ARG A 496 -2.66 9.82 1.39
CA ARG A 496 -3.35 8.57 1.73
C ARG A 496 -3.63 8.48 3.23
N ALA A 497 -2.65 8.84 4.06
CA ALA A 497 -2.77 8.90 5.52
C ALA A 497 -3.89 9.84 5.96
N VAL A 498 -4.02 11.01 5.33
CA VAL A 498 -5.10 11.96 5.63
C VAL A 498 -6.50 11.40 5.36
N THR A 499 -6.66 10.41 4.47
CA THR A 499 -7.99 9.79 4.26
C THR A 499 -8.50 9.03 5.49
N LEU A 500 -7.59 8.59 6.37
CA LEU A 500 -7.90 8.00 7.66
C LEU A 500 -7.95 9.06 8.74
N LEU A 501 -6.93 9.93 8.83
CA LEU A 501 -6.89 10.97 9.86
C LEU A 501 -8.12 11.89 9.77
N ALA A 502 -8.54 12.31 8.58
CA ALA A 502 -9.71 13.19 8.44
C ALA A 502 -11.02 12.60 8.99
N ARG A 503 -11.06 11.32 9.36
CA ARG A 503 -12.19 10.70 10.05
C ARG A 503 -11.88 10.68 11.54
N GLN A 504 -12.75 11.27 12.36
CA GLN A 504 -12.63 11.19 13.82
C GLN A 504 -12.90 9.77 14.35
N HIS A 505 -13.74 9.03 13.63
CA HIS A 505 -14.14 7.68 13.98
C HIS A 505 -14.07 6.79 12.74
N ILE A 506 -13.65 5.54 12.92
CA ILE A 506 -13.73 4.50 11.91
C ILE A 506 -14.51 3.31 12.44
N SER A 507 -15.30 2.69 11.57
CA SER A 507 -16.04 1.48 11.90
C SER A 507 -15.29 0.26 11.39
N THR A 508 -15.12 -0.75 12.23
CA THR A 508 -14.70 -2.08 11.79
C THR A 508 -15.83 -2.73 11.01
N ILE A 509 -15.52 -3.71 10.16
CA ILE A 509 -16.56 -4.57 9.61
C ILE A 509 -17.20 -5.39 10.75
N GLY A 510 -18.49 -5.70 10.62
CA GLY A 510 -19.21 -6.59 11.54
C GLY A 510 -18.99 -8.08 11.24
N GLN A 511 -18.52 -8.39 10.02
CA GLN A 511 -18.21 -9.74 9.56
C GLN A 511 -16.85 -10.22 10.08
N VAL A 512 -16.74 -10.35 11.39
CA VAL A 512 -15.51 -10.79 12.08
C VAL A 512 -15.61 -12.25 12.51
N ALA A 513 -14.46 -12.90 12.65
CA ALA A 513 -14.40 -14.23 13.22
C ALA A 513 -14.62 -14.18 14.74
N GLU A 514 -15.24 -15.23 15.30
CA GLU A 514 -15.49 -15.39 16.73
C GLU A 514 -15.20 -16.82 17.14
N VAL A 515 -14.60 -17.01 18.32
CA VAL A 515 -14.28 -18.33 18.86
C VAL A 515 -15.33 -18.72 19.89
N ASN A 516 -15.90 -19.90 19.77
CA ASN A 516 -16.58 -20.61 20.83
C ASN A 516 -15.52 -21.32 21.71
N PRO A 517 -15.21 -20.81 22.90
CA PRO A 517 -14.09 -21.31 23.70
C PRO A 517 -14.35 -22.72 24.25
N ALA A 518 -15.60 -23.15 24.35
CA ALA A 518 -15.97 -24.49 24.77
C ALA A 518 -15.54 -25.57 23.76
N LEU A 519 -15.48 -25.22 22.46
CA LEU A 519 -15.06 -26.12 21.38
C LEU A 519 -13.58 -25.96 21.01
N CYS A 520 -12.91 -24.94 21.52
CA CYS A 520 -11.52 -24.64 21.16
C CYS A 520 -10.55 -25.69 21.73
N SER A 521 -9.73 -26.29 20.86
CA SER A 521 -8.73 -27.30 21.21
C SER A 521 -7.33 -26.75 21.47
N MET A 522 -7.16 -25.42 21.48
CA MET A 522 -5.88 -24.72 21.71
C MET A 522 -4.73 -25.10 20.76
N CYS A 523 -5.05 -25.55 19.54
CA CYS A 523 -4.02 -26.05 18.61
C CYS A 523 -3.14 -24.97 17.95
N GLY A 524 -3.49 -23.68 18.09
CA GLY A 524 -2.69 -22.55 17.56
C GLY A 524 -2.75 -22.32 16.05
N VAL A 525 -3.43 -23.19 15.29
CA VAL A 525 -3.53 -23.05 13.82
C VAL A 525 -4.12 -21.70 13.39
N CYS A 526 -5.11 -21.17 14.13
CA CYS A 526 -5.71 -19.87 13.83
C CYS A 526 -4.72 -18.71 13.95
N VAL A 527 -3.82 -18.76 14.94
CA VAL A 527 -2.80 -17.73 15.18
C VAL A 527 -1.78 -17.72 14.04
N SER A 528 -1.33 -18.91 13.60
CA SER A 528 -0.30 -19.01 12.56
C SER A 528 -0.80 -18.65 11.15
N VAL A 529 -2.06 -18.91 10.84
CA VAL A 529 -2.63 -18.68 9.50
C VAL A 529 -3.11 -17.24 9.28
N CYS A 530 -3.36 -16.47 10.34
CA CYS A 530 -3.94 -15.13 10.19
C CYS A 530 -2.88 -14.10 9.73
N PRO A 531 -3.02 -13.49 8.54
CA PRO A 531 -2.07 -12.49 8.07
C PRO A 531 -2.17 -11.15 8.82
N TYR A 532 -3.21 -10.98 9.65
CA TYR A 532 -3.48 -9.75 10.40
C TYR A 532 -3.21 -9.91 11.91
N SER A 533 -2.79 -11.11 12.34
CA SER A 533 -2.63 -11.47 13.77
C SER A 533 -3.84 -11.15 14.66
N ALA A 534 -5.05 -11.26 14.11
CA ALA A 534 -6.27 -11.06 14.90
C ALA A 534 -6.47 -12.15 15.98
N PRO A 535 -6.12 -13.44 15.74
CA PRO A 535 -6.21 -14.47 16.76
C PRO A 535 -5.03 -14.43 17.73
N SER A 536 -5.32 -14.55 19.02
CA SER A 536 -4.36 -14.69 20.12
C SER A 536 -4.83 -15.75 21.11
N PHE A 537 -3.96 -16.17 22.04
CA PHE A 537 -4.36 -16.97 23.19
C PHE A 537 -4.67 -16.07 24.38
N ARG A 538 -5.78 -16.36 25.06
CA ARG A 538 -6.12 -15.76 26.35
C ARG A 538 -5.03 -16.05 27.38
N ALA A 539 -4.80 -15.10 28.28
CA ALA A 539 -3.79 -15.28 29.31
C ALA A 539 -4.15 -16.45 30.24
N GLU A 540 -3.16 -17.21 30.69
CA GLU A 540 -3.35 -18.33 31.64
C GLU A 540 -3.93 -17.86 32.99
N THR A 541 -3.80 -16.58 33.29
CA THR A 541 -4.34 -15.94 34.50
C THR A 541 -5.80 -15.54 34.37
N GLU A 542 -6.41 -15.63 33.18
CA GLU A 542 -7.82 -15.29 32.99
C GLU A 542 -8.74 -16.27 33.71
N ARG A 543 -9.78 -15.72 34.34
CA ARG A 543 -10.78 -16.50 35.08
C ARG A 543 -11.57 -17.47 34.19
N PHE A 544 -11.82 -17.09 32.94
CA PHE A 544 -12.66 -17.85 32.02
C PHE A 544 -11.87 -18.23 30.77
N TRP A 545 -11.85 -19.53 30.48
CA TRP A 545 -11.23 -20.09 29.27
C TRP A 545 -9.74 -19.75 29.10
N PRO A 546 -8.89 -19.91 30.13
CA PRO A 546 -7.46 -19.68 30.01
C PRO A 546 -6.83 -20.54 28.91
N GLY A 547 -5.87 -19.98 28.18
CA GLY A 547 -5.19 -20.63 27.07
C GLY A 547 -6.06 -20.91 25.83
N ARG A 548 -7.36 -20.57 25.85
CA ARG A 548 -8.21 -20.67 24.64
C ARG A 548 -7.89 -19.54 23.68
N ALA A 549 -8.06 -19.84 22.39
CA ALA A 549 -7.94 -18.83 21.36
C ALA A 549 -9.08 -17.81 21.48
N GLU A 550 -8.78 -16.55 21.16
CA GLU A 550 -9.75 -15.49 20.98
C GLU A 550 -9.43 -14.70 19.70
N ILE A 551 -10.39 -13.91 19.23
CA ILE A 551 -10.22 -13.05 18.06
C ILE A 551 -10.36 -11.61 18.51
N ASN A 552 -9.35 -10.80 18.23
CA ASN A 552 -9.49 -9.35 18.31
C ASN A 552 -10.36 -8.88 17.11
N PRO A 553 -11.59 -8.38 17.36
CA PRO A 553 -12.51 -8.00 16.29
C PRO A 553 -11.99 -6.80 15.48
N VAL A 554 -11.14 -5.97 16.06
CA VAL A 554 -10.58 -4.79 15.38
C VAL A 554 -9.54 -5.16 14.34
N LEU A 555 -8.72 -6.18 14.64
CA LEU A 555 -7.71 -6.69 13.71
C LEU A 555 -8.32 -7.61 12.64
N CYS A 556 -9.50 -8.16 12.89
CA CYS A 556 -10.12 -9.13 11.99
C CYS A 556 -10.67 -8.49 10.71
N LYS A 557 -10.15 -8.91 9.55
CA LYS A 557 -10.64 -8.47 8.22
C LYS A 557 -11.67 -9.40 7.58
N GLY A 558 -12.23 -10.34 8.35
CA GLY A 558 -13.33 -11.19 7.88
C GLY A 558 -12.98 -12.18 6.76
N CYS A 559 -11.70 -12.47 6.53
CA CYS A 559 -11.26 -13.31 5.40
C CYS A 559 -11.64 -14.81 5.50
N GLY A 560 -12.03 -15.30 6.68
CA GLY A 560 -12.44 -16.69 6.90
C GLY A 560 -11.31 -17.74 6.94
N LEU A 561 -10.04 -17.36 6.78
CA LEU A 561 -8.92 -18.33 6.77
C LEU A 561 -8.83 -19.17 8.05
N CYS A 562 -8.96 -18.54 9.22
CA CYS A 562 -8.91 -19.24 10.51
C CYS A 562 -10.13 -20.15 10.73
N VAL A 563 -11.29 -19.77 10.17
CA VAL A 563 -12.56 -20.51 10.25
C VAL A 563 -12.43 -21.80 9.42
N ALA A 564 -12.01 -21.67 8.16
CA ALA A 564 -11.77 -22.82 7.27
C ALA A 564 -10.67 -23.77 7.80
N SER A 565 -9.73 -23.25 8.59
CA SER A 565 -8.63 -24.04 9.16
C SER A 565 -8.94 -24.64 10.55
N CYS A 566 -10.05 -24.25 11.19
CA CYS A 566 -10.38 -24.67 12.54
C CYS A 566 -10.90 -26.11 12.57
N ARG A 567 -10.03 -27.06 12.94
CA ARG A 567 -10.38 -28.49 12.97
C ARG A 567 -11.44 -28.88 14.00
N SER A 568 -11.57 -28.11 15.09
CA SER A 568 -12.59 -28.37 16.10
C SER A 568 -13.93 -27.70 15.80
N GLY A 569 -14.04 -26.95 14.70
CA GLY A 569 -15.23 -26.17 14.38
C GLY A 569 -15.54 -25.05 15.38
N ALA A 570 -14.56 -24.65 16.19
CA ALA A 570 -14.75 -23.66 17.26
C ALA A 570 -14.83 -22.22 16.76
N ILE A 571 -14.38 -21.93 15.54
CA ILE A 571 -14.33 -20.57 15.01
C ILE A 571 -15.42 -20.40 13.97
N HIS A 572 -16.21 -19.34 14.11
CA HIS A 572 -17.31 -18.98 13.23
C HIS A 572 -17.03 -17.62 12.59
N LEU A 573 -17.45 -17.42 11.33
CA LEU A 573 -17.36 -16.12 10.65
C LEU A 573 -18.74 -15.47 10.62
N LYS A 574 -18.92 -14.35 11.31
CA LYS A 574 -20.19 -13.63 11.31
C LYS A 574 -20.55 -13.19 9.88
N GLY A 575 -21.78 -13.51 9.44
CA GLY A 575 -22.29 -13.22 8.09
C GLY A 575 -21.87 -14.22 7.00
N PHE A 576 -20.96 -15.15 7.31
CA PHE A 576 -20.54 -16.26 6.44
C PHE A 576 -20.28 -17.53 7.27
N ASP A 577 -21.16 -17.82 8.22
CA ASP A 577 -21.02 -18.98 9.09
C ASP A 577 -21.22 -20.28 8.29
N ASN A 578 -20.71 -21.40 8.79
CA ASN A 578 -20.82 -22.70 8.12
C ASN A 578 -22.28 -23.03 7.81
N ASP A 579 -23.20 -22.86 8.76
CA ASP A 579 -24.61 -23.13 8.56
C ASP A 579 -25.24 -22.25 7.46
N GLN A 580 -24.80 -20.99 7.36
CA GLN A 580 -25.22 -20.06 6.32
C GLN A 580 -24.74 -20.49 4.94
N ILE A 581 -23.47 -20.94 4.82
CA ILE A 581 -22.90 -21.44 3.57
C ILE A 581 -23.54 -22.78 3.18
N PHE A 582 -23.71 -23.71 4.11
CA PHE A 582 -24.36 -24.99 3.84
C PHE A 582 -25.83 -24.81 3.46
N ALA A 583 -26.55 -23.87 4.06
CA ALA A 583 -27.91 -23.54 3.62
C ALA A 583 -27.96 -23.08 2.16
N GLN A 584 -26.99 -22.28 1.68
CA GLN A 584 -26.89 -21.95 0.26
C GLN A 584 -26.66 -23.18 -0.61
N LEU A 585 -25.74 -24.06 -0.21
CA LEU A 585 -25.38 -25.24 -0.99
C LEU A 585 -26.54 -26.24 -1.07
N PHE A 586 -27.22 -26.50 0.05
CA PHE A 586 -28.35 -27.43 0.09
C PHE A 586 -29.57 -26.90 -0.66
N ALA A 587 -29.82 -25.59 -0.56
CA ALA A 587 -30.85 -24.92 -1.35
C ALA A 587 -30.62 -25.06 -2.87
N LEU A 588 -29.39 -25.25 -3.35
CA LEU A 588 -29.16 -25.55 -4.77
C LEU A 588 -29.65 -26.96 -5.14
N ASN A 589 -29.47 -27.95 -4.24
CA ASN A 589 -29.80 -29.35 -4.50
C ASN A 589 -31.30 -29.68 -4.40
N GLU A 590 -32.08 -28.88 -3.65
CA GLU A 590 -33.54 -29.00 -3.59
C GLU A 590 -34.26 -28.62 -4.91
N ALA A 591 -33.51 -28.17 -5.93
CA ALA A 591 -34.02 -27.92 -7.28
C ALA A 591 -34.17 -29.20 -8.14
N SER A 592 -33.67 -30.34 -7.66
CA SER A 592 -33.51 -31.58 -8.44
C SER A 592 -34.72 -32.50 -8.36
#